data_AF-A0A7M3SY13-F1
#
_entry.id   AF-A0A7M3SY13-F1
#
_cell.length_a   1.000
_cell.length_b   1.000
_cell.length_c   1.000
_cell.angle_alpha   90.00
_cell.angle_beta   90.00
_cell.angle_gamma   90.00
#
_symmetry.space_group_name_H-M   'P 1'
#
loop_
_entity.id
_entity.type
_entity.pdbx_description
1 polymer ?
#
loop_
_entity_poly.entity_id
_entity_poly.type
_entity_poly.pdbx_seq_one_letter_code
_entity_poly.pdbx_strand_id
1 'polypeptide(L)'
;MSIKLKFLIMRTLKLFYLGMLSMTLIFTVGCSKEETGMEEVNAVNAHIEPNELANNGSKAKMYTVEFGSLNESGVSGTAELSLTGSTLTVNISASGLEANQVHPQHIHGFSSNKGNSTCPPASADQDGDGYVSIPEGAPFYGGVLLTLGPIPTADANGNINFTMTYEYEDGIDSDITPLQNRAIVLHGMTVDGEYWAGLPVACGQIMPSQGSK
;
A
#
# COMPACT_ATOMS: atom_id res chain seq x y z
N MET A 1 30.43 -9.76 -48.83
CA MET A 1 31.44 -10.80 -48.54
C MET A 1 31.09 -11.41 -47.19
N SER A 2 30.72 -12.68 -47.15
CA SER A 2 30.03 -13.29 -46.01
C SER A 2 30.85 -14.41 -45.37
N ILE A 3 30.93 -14.46 -44.04
CA ILE A 3 31.38 -15.60 -43.20
C ILE A 3 30.88 -15.29 -41.77
N LYS A 4 29.79 -15.92 -41.32
CA LYS A 4 29.66 -17.26 -40.68
C LYS A 4 29.80 -17.23 -39.15
N LEU A 5 28.63 -17.10 -38.51
CA LEU A 5 28.20 -17.73 -37.25
C LEU A 5 29.07 -18.89 -36.74
N LYS A 6 29.35 -18.91 -35.43
CA LYS A 6 29.57 -20.15 -34.65
C LYS A 6 28.83 -20.11 -33.32
N PHE A 7 27.82 -20.96 -33.21
CA PHE A 7 27.27 -21.44 -31.93
C PHE A 7 28.33 -22.25 -31.18
N LEU A 8 28.27 -22.31 -29.85
CA LEU A 8 28.94 -23.34 -29.05
C LEU A 8 27.94 -23.95 -28.05
N ILE A 9 28.01 -25.26 -27.87
CA ILE A 9 26.96 -26.08 -27.24
C ILE A 9 27.51 -26.83 -26.02
N MET A 10 26.68 -26.87 -24.96
CA MET A 10 26.60 -27.82 -23.82
C MET A 10 27.74 -28.80 -23.51
N ARG A 11 28.10 -28.89 -22.22
CA ARG A 11 28.53 -30.13 -21.52
C ARG A 11 28.52 -29.91 -20.00
N THR A 12 27.46 -30.25 -19.26
CA THR A 12 27.08 -31.57 -18.68
C THR A 12 28.03 -32.16 -17.64
N LEU A 13 27.58 -32.30 -16.38
CA LEU A 13 27.93 -33.43 -15.50
C LEU A 13 26.84 -33.70 -14.43
N LYS A 14 26.69 -34.96 -14.00
CA LYS A 14 25.75 -35.45 -12.95
C LYS A 14 26.52 -36.32 -11.93
N LEU A 15 26.29 -36.13 -10.63
CA LEU A 15 26.56 -37.03 -9.48
C LEU A 15 25.79 -36.47 -8.26
N PHE A 16 25.29 -37.23 -7.27
CA PHE A 16 24.95 -38.66 -7.19
C PHE A 16 23.74 -38.85 -6.22
N TYR A 17 23.62 -39.96 -5.48
CA TYR A 17 22.44 -40.27 -4.63
C TYR A 17 22.78 -41.18 -3.42
N LEU A 18 21.94 -41.12 -2.37
CA LEU A 18 21.60 -42.17 -1.37
C LEU A 18 22.43 -42.43 -0.08
N GLY A 19 21.70 -42.65 1.03
CA GLY A 19 22.08 -43.26 2.34
C GLY A 19 21.01 -42.88 3.40
N MET A 20 20.11 -43.75 3.89
CA MET A 20 20.23 -44.87 4.88
C MET A 20 20.84 -44.45 6.24
N LEU A 21 20.39 -44.91 7.43
CA LEU A 21 19.59 -46.10 7.80
C LEU A 21 18.76 -45.88 9.11
N SER A 22 17.83 -46.81 9.42
CA SER A 22 16.92 -46.82 10.59
C SER A 22 17.54 -47.41 11.89
N MET A 23 16.97 -47.09 13.06
CA MET A 23 17.05 -47.88 14.29
C MET A 23 15.83 -47.65 15.22
N THR A 24 15.33 -48.68 15.91
CA THR A 24 14.10 -48.66 16.75
C THR A 24 14.22 -49.55 17.98
N LEU A 25 13.62 -49.15 19.13
CA LEU A 25 13.12 -49.99 20.27
C LEU A 25 12.35 -49.01 21.22
N ILE A 26 11.05 -49.14 21.56
CA ILE A 26 10.34 -50.12 22.45
C ILE A 26 10.87 -49.97 23.91
N PHE A 27 10.06 -49.72 24.97
CA PHE A 27 8.97 -50.54 25.55
C PHE A 27 7.84 -49.74 26.27
N THR A 28 6.62 -50.33 26.25
CA THR A 28 5.49 -50.41 27.24
C THR A 28 5.47 -49.49 28.50
N VAL A 29 4.35 -49.08 29.14
CA VAL A 29 3.02 -49.67 29.47
C VAL A 29 2.03 -48.47 29.69
N GLY A 30 0.69 -48.50 29.58
CA GLY A 30 -0.31 -49.53 29.19
C GLY A 30 -1.48 -49.66 30.20
N CYS A 31 -2.66 -49.05 29.95
CA CYS A 31 -3.87 -49.23 30.78
C CYS A 31 -5.16 -49.05 29.94
N SER A 32 -6.19 -49.87 30.18
CA SER A 32 -7.27 -50.12 29.19
C SER A 32 -8.58 -49.37 29.45
N LYS A 33 -9.21 -48.92 28.36
CA LYS A 33 -10.67 -48.89 28.17
C LYS A 33 -11.02 -49.15 26.70
N GLU A 34 -11.44 -50.37 26.42
CA GLU A 34 -12.42 -50.68 25.36
C GLU A 34 -13.80 -50.17 25.85
N GLU A 35 -14.86 -49.99 25.07
CA GLU A 35 -15.25 -50.31 23.67
C GLU A 35 -15.99 -49.07 23.09
N THR A 36 -16.43 -48.94 21.82
CA THR A 36 -16.17 -49.50 20.47
C THR A 36 -16.68 -48.44 19.47
N GLY A 37 -16.35 -48.54 18.17
CA GLY A 37 -16.93 -47.68 17.14
C GLY A 37 -15.90 -47.21 16.13
N MET A 38 -15.65 -48.05 15.13
CA MET A 38 -14.70 -47.79 14.05
C MET A 38 -15.41 -47.14 12.86
N GLU A 39 -14.91 -45.98 12.41
CA GLU A 39 -14.90 -45.64 10.98
C GLU A 39 -13.82 -44.60 10.64
N GLU A 40 -13.58 -44.39 9.35
CA GLU A 40 -12.28 -44.02 8.80
C GLU A 40 -12.13 -42.51 8.52
N VAL A 41 -11.06 -41.88 9.04
CA VAL A 41 -10.71 -40.47 8.75
C VAL A 41 -10.05 -40.32 7.37
N ASN A 42 -10.83 -40.52 6.32
CA ASN A 42 -10.40 -40.34 4.93
C ASN A 42 -10.35 -38.84 4.57
N ALA A 43 -9.15 -38.28 4.44
CA ALA A 43 -8.93 -36.84 4.37
C ALA A 43 -9.00 -36.25 2.94
N VAL A 44 -10.21 -36.04 2.40
CA VAL A 44 -10.45 -35.10 1.28
C VAL A 44 -11.80 -34.38 1.42
N ASN A 45 -11.91 -33.21 0.80
CA ASN A 45 -13.06 -32.30 0.69
C ASN A 45 -13.45 -31.49 1.94
N ALA A 46 -12.89 -30.28 2.00
CA ALA A 46 -13.53 -29.16 2.69
C ALA A 46 -14.75 -28.69 1.88
N HIS A 47 -15.95 -28.82 2.45
CA HIS A 47 -17.08 -27.95 2.14
C HIS A 47 -17.27 -27.00 3.34
N ILE A 48 -16.56 -25.87 3.30
CA ILE A 48 -16.93 -24.70 4.10
C ILE A 48 -18.05 -24.02 3.30
N GLU A 49 -19.24 -23.98 3.88
CA GLU A 49 -20.38 -23.29 3.27
C GLU A 49 -20.06 -21.79 3.08
N PRO A 50 -20.32 -21.20 1.90
CA PRO A 50 -19.92 -19.83 1.59
C PRO A 50 -20.85 -18.79 2.23
N ASN A 51 -20.94 -18.75 3.57
CA ASN A 51 -21.75 -17.78 4.30
C ASN A 51 -21.21 -17.39 5.70
N GLU A 52 -19.88 -17.43 5.93
CA GLU A 52 -19.27 -16.73 7.08
C GLU A 52 -18.93 -15.25 6.77
N LEU A 53 -19.30 -14.72 5.60
CA LEU A 53 -19.15 -13.30 5.25
C LEU A 53 -20.28 -12.41 5.83
N ALA A 54 -20.74 -12.72 7.04
CA ALA A 54 -21.86 -12.07 7.71
C ALA A 54 -21.38 -11.03 8.76
N ASN A 55 -21.05 -9.83 8.28
CA ASN A 55 -20.93 -8.55 9.01
C ASN A 55 -20.95 -8.62 10.56
N ASN A 56 -19.82 -8.96 11.18
CA ASN A 56 -19.70 -9.06 12.64
C ASN A 56 -18.82 -7.95 13.25
N GLY A 57 -19.37 -6.72 13.30
CA GLY A 57 -18.95 -5.69 14.27
C GLY A 57 -17.51 -5.19 14.20
N SER A 58 -16.87 -5.17 13.02
CA SER A 58 -15.55 -4.55 12.83
C SER A 58 -15.57 -3.08 13.25
N LYS A 59 -14.83 -2.72 14.30
CA LYS A 59 -14.69 -1.31 14.72
C LYS A 59 -13.85 -0.55 13.70
N ALA A 60 -14.34 0.60 13.26
CA ALA A 60 -13.59 1.56 12.45
C ALA A 60 -12.27 1.94 13.13
N LYS A 61 -11.17 1.87 12.37
CA LYS A 61 -9.88 2.43 12.75
C LYS A 61 -9.78 3.82 12.15
N MET A 62 -9.71 4.83 12.99
CA MET A 62 -9.61 6.23 12.58
C MET A 62 -8.15 6.65 12.44
N TYR A 63 -7.84 7.39 11.39
CA TYR A 63 -6.53 7.99 11.12
C TYR A 63 -6.69 9.46 10.72
N THR A 64 -5.66 10.26 10.95
CA THR A 64 -5.59 11.66 10.52
C THR A 64 -4.32 11.94 9.73
N VAL A 65 -4.36 12.99 8.90
CA VAL A 65 -3.22 13.56 8.18
C VAL A 65 -3.24 15.07 8.39
N GLU A 66 -2.09 15.67 8.67
CA GLU A 66 -1.86 17.11 8.57
C GLU A 66 -0.99 17.34 7.33
N PHE A 67 -1.44 18.17 6.38
CA PHE A 67 -0.70 18.42 5.13
C PHE A 67 0.27 19.60 5.29
N GLY A 68 1.56 19.33 5.12
CA GLY A 68 2.59 20.34 4.89
C GLY A 68 2.77 20.63 3.40
N SER A 69 2.96 21.91 3.06
CA SER A 69 3.33 22.34 1.70
C SER A 69 4.65 21.74 1.25
N LEU A 70 4.70 21.33 -0.02
CA LEU A 70 5.91 21.04 -0.78
C LEU A 70 6.06 22.09 -1.89
N ASN A 71 7.28 22.27 -2.41
CA ASN A 71 7.55 23.08 -3.60
C ASN A 71 7.02 24.53 -3.52
N GLU A 72 7.13 25.12 -2.31
CA GLU A 72 6.67 26.47 -1.92
C GLU A 72 5.19 26.78 -2.26
N SER A 73 4.37 25.75 -2.49
CA SER A 73 2.99 25.85 -2.98
C SER A 73 2.03 26.67 -2.10
N GLY A 74 2.34 26.82 -0.82
CA GLY A 74 1.42 27.38 0.20
C GLY A 74 0.25 26.46 0.59
N VAL A 75 0.14 25.26 -0.01
CA VAL A 75 -0.95 24.32 0.25
C VAL A 75 -0.91 23.80 1.68
N SER A 76 -2.07 23.82 2.35
CA SER A 76 -2.25 23.25 3.69
C SER A 76 -3.66 22.72 3.88
N GLY A 77 -3.84 21.79 4.82
CA GLY A 77 -5.11 21.12 5.06
C GLY A 77 -4.98 19.89 5.94
N THR A 78 -6.06 19.11 6.02
CA THR A 78 -6.09 17.84 6.77
C THR A 78 -6.75 16.72 5.96
N ALA A 79 -6.54 15.47 6.40
CA ALA A 79 -7.37 14.34 6.01
C ALA A 79 -7.84 13.55 7.24
N GLU A 80 -9.04 12.95 7.14
CA GLU A 80 -9.54 11.93 8.05
C GLU A 80 -9.79 10.64 7.28
N LEU A 81 -9.32 9.50 7.80
CA LEU A 81 -9.56 8.19 7.20
C LEU A 81 -10.22 7.25 8.20
N SER A 82 -11.16 6.43 7.71
CA SER A 82 -11.86 5.40 8.47
C SER A 82 -11.71 4.06 7.76
N LEU A 83 -10.97 3.12 8.36
CA LEU A 83 -10.80 1.75 7.86
C LEU A 83 -11.66 0.77 8.66
N THR A 84 -12.67 0.17 8.00
CA THR A 84 -13.62 -0.78 8.59
C THR A 84 -13.63 -2.09 7.80
N GLY A 85 -12.90 -3.10 8.27
CA GLY A 85 -12.66 -4.31 7.47
C GLY A 85 -11.77 -3.99 6.27
N SER A 86 -12.29 -4.20 5.05
CA SER A 86 -11.70 -3.75 3.77
C SER A 86 -12.13 -2.34 3.35
N THR A 87 -13.24 -1.81 3.89
CA THR A 87 -13.79 -0.52 3.49
C THR A 87 -12.95 0.63 4.03
N LEU A 88 -12.44 1.49 3.16
CA LEU A 88 -11.72 2.72 3.53
C LEU A 88 -12.49 3.95 3.05
N THR A 89 -12.98 4.77 3.98
CA THR A 89 -13.42 6.13 3.66
C THR A 89 -12.26 7.10 3.86
N VAL A 90 -12.05 8.00 2.90
CA VAL A 90 -11.06 9.08 2.94
C VAL A 90 -11.78 10.42 2.77
N ASN A 91 -11.61 11.32 3.72
CA ASN A 91 -12.02 12.73 3.64
C ASN A 91 -10.76 13.60 3.59
N ILE A 92 -10.68 14.56 2.67
CA ILE A 92 -9.59 15.54 2.55
C ILE A 92 -10.21 16.93 2.47
N SER A 93 -9.69 17.87 3.28
CA SER A 93 -10.01 19.28 3.20
C SER A 93 -8.69 20.05 3.08
N ALA A 94 -8.45 20.69 1.94
CA ALA A 94 -7.21 21.41 1.67
C ALA A 94 -7.46 22.74 0.97
N SER A 95 -6.53 23.69 1.18
CA SER A 95 -6.60 25.08 0.75
C SER A 95 -5.23 25.55 0.25
N GLY A 96 -5.21 26.62 -0.56
CA GLY A 96 -3.98 27.11 -1.21
C GLY A 96 -3.58 26.33 -2.47
N LEU A 97 -4.46 25.47 -2.98
CA LEU A 97 -4.29 24.77 -4.25
C LEU A 97 -4.51 25.74 -5.43
N GLU A 98 -4.08 25.37 -6.64
CA GLU A 98 -4.25 26.24 -7.81
C GLU A 98 -5.70 26.28 -8.27
N ALA A 99 -6.34 27.45 -8.05
CA ALA A 99 -7.77 27.62 -8.27
C ALA A 99 -8.22 27.23 -9.69
N ASN A 100 -9.29 26.44 -9.78
CA ASN A 100 -9.88 25.88 -11.01
C ASN A 100 -9.04 24.80 -11.73
N GLN A 101 -7.93 24.33 -11.16
CA GLN A 101 -7.15 23.22 -11.72
C GLN A 101 -7.49 21.86 -11.09
N VAL A 102 -7.09 20.78 -11.75
CA VAL A 102 -7.23 19.39 -11.26
C VAL A 102 -6.02 18.96 -10.44
N HIS A 103 -6.26 18.43 -9.23
CA HIS A 103 -5.21 18.04 -8.29
C HIS A 103 -5.21 16.53 -8.05
N PRO A 104 -4.38 15.75 -8.77
CA PRO A 104 -4.17 14.34 -8.47
C PRO A 104 -3.74 14.15 -7.02
N GLN A 105 -4.20 13.05 -6.42
CA GLN A 105 -4.00 12.76 -5.01
C GLN A 105 -3.90 11.24 -4.81
N HIS A 106 -2.95 10.82 -3.99
CA HIS A 106 -2.55 9.42 -3.89
C HIS A 106 -2.16 9.04 -2.46
N ILE A 107 -2.48 7.81 -2.05
CA ILE A 107 -1.83 7.17 -0.90
C ILE A 107 -0.56 6.49 -1.41
N HIS A 108 0.59 6.93 -0.91
CA HIS A 108 1.91 6.40 -1.24
C HIS A 108 2.45 5.44 -0.17
N GLY A 109 3.32 4.52 -0.58
CA GLY A 109 4.06 3.65 0.33
C GLY A 109 5.06 2.72 -0.35
N PHE A 110 5.81 2.00 0.49
CA PHE A 110 6.77 1.00 0.05
C PHE A 110 6.15 -0.40 0.19
N SER A 111 5.53 -0.92 -0.88
CA SER A 111 4.93 -2.26 -0.89
C SER A 111 5.93 -3.37 -0.49
N SER A 112 7.11 -3.35 -1.09
CA SER A 112 8.13 -4.40 -0.97
C SER A 112 8.73 -4.63 0.43
N ASN A 113 8.72 -3.62 1.31
CA ASN A 113 9.27 -3.73 2.68
C ASN A 113 8.34 -3.18 3.78
N LYS A 114 7.19 -2.60 3.40
CA LYS A 114 6.21 -1.91 4.28
C LYS A 114 6.81 -0.84 5.21
N GLY A 115 7.94 -0.26 4.80
CA GLY A 115 8.59 0.87 5.47
C GLY A 115 7.67 2.09 5.58
N ASN A 116 8.03 3.00 6.47
CA ASN A 116 7.24 4.20 6.75
C ASN A 116 7.52 5.26 5.67
N SER A 117 6.47 5.67 4.95
CA SER A 117 6.51 6.88 4.14
C SER A 117 6.84 8.12 5.00
N THR A 118 7.63 9.03 4.45
CA THR A 118 7.84 10.38 4.96
C THR A 118 7.64 11.40 3.85
N CYS A 119 7.37 12.65 4.22
CA CYS A 119 7.38 13.74 3.26
C CYS A 119 8.82 14.14 2.95
N PRO A 120 9.16 14.42 1.68
CA PRO A 120 10.50 14.81 1.30
C PRO A 120 10.87 16.18 1.89
N PRO A 121 12.12 16.38 2.34
CA PRO A 121 12.65 17.71 2.61
C PRO A 121 12.88 18.45 1.28
N ALA A 122 13.03 19.79 1.33
CA ALA A 122 13.44 20.56 0.16
C ALA A 122 14.77 20.07 -0.46
N SER A 123 15.68 19.52 0.36
CA SER A 123 16.92 18.88 -0.10
C SER A 123 16.73 17.48 -0.72
N ALA A 124 15.54 17.17 -1.24
CA ALA A 124 15.29 16.02 -2.10
C ALA A 124 15.48 16.37 -3.58
N ASP A 125 15.34 17.65 -3.94
CA ASP A 125 15.83 18.26 -5.17
C ASP A 125 17.33 17.90 -5.32
N GLN A 126 17.65 17.21 -6.43
CA GLN A 126 18.95 16.62 -6.72
C GLN A 126 19.58 17.17 -8.00
N ASP A 127 18.82 17.73 -8.94
CA ASP A 127 19.36 18.39 -10.13
C ASP A 127 19.45 19.93 -9.99
N GLY A 128 18.75 20.52 -9.02
CA GLY A 128 18.85 21.92 -8.63
C GLY A 128 17.89 22.86 -9.35
N ASP A 129 16.79 22.36 -9.93
CA ASP A 129 15.78 23.19 -10.60
C ASP A 129 14.90 24.02 -9.64
N GLY A 130 14.91 23.68 -8.33
CA GLY A 130 14.15 24.34 -7.28
C GLY A 130 12.90 23.57 -6.81
N TYR A 131 12.57 22.43 -7.44
CA TYR A 131 11.37 21.65 -7.15
C TYR A 131 11.71 20.19 -6.83
N VAL A 132 11.03 19.60 -5.85
CA VAL A 132 11.07 18.16 -5.60
C VAL A 132 10.09 17.46 -6.56
N SER A 133 10.63 16.80 -7.58
CA SER A 133 9.84 16.05 -8.57
C SER A 133 9.32 14.70 -8.03
N ILE A 134 8.46 14.01 -8.79
CA ILE A 134 7.96 12.68 -8.38
C ILE A 134 9.12 11.67 -8.15
N PRO A 135 10.12 11.52 -9.05
CA PRO A 135 11.27 10.64 -8.83
C PRO A 135 12.09 10.95 -7.57
N GLU A 136 12.15 12.22 -7.15
CA GLU A 136 12.95 12.68 -6.02
C GLU A 136 12.21 12.58 -4.68
N GLY A 137 10.88 12.73 -4.70
CA GLY A 137 10.03 12.45 -3.55
C GLY A 137 9.80 10.94 -3.31
N ALA A 138 9.90 10.10 -4.36
CA ALA A 138 9.64 8.65 -4.27
C ALA A 138 10.53 7.88 -3.25
N PRO A 139 11.82 8.20 -3.05
CA PRO A 139 12.64 7.69 -1.94
C PRO A 139 12.10 7.97 -0.53
N PHE A 140 11.21 8.95 -0.37
CA PHE A 140 10.64 9.37 0.92
C PHE A 140 9.23 8.83 1.13
N TYR A 141 8.29 9.12 0.21
CA TYR A 141 6.89 8.69 0.38
C TYR A 141 6.59 7.29 -0.23
N GLY A 142 7.39 6.82 -1.19
CA GLY A 142 7.21 5.53 -1.87
C GLY A 142 6.45 5.58 -3.20
N GLY A 143 6.06 4.43 -3.72
CA GLY A 143 5.21 4.33 -4.92
C GLY A 143 3.75 4.65 -4.60
N VAL A 144 2.95 4.98 -5.62
CA VAL A 144 1.48 5.04 -5.48
C VAL A 144 0.96 3.65 -5.13
N LEU A 145 0.13 3.54 -4.09
CA LEU A 145 -0.60 2.32 -3.74
C LEU A 145 -2.09 2.44 -4.03
N LEU A 146 -2.69 3.62 -3.79
CA LEU A 146 -4.08 3.92 -4.14
C LEU A 146 -4.19 5.31 -4.74
N THR A 147 -4.84 5.43 -5.90
CA THR A 147 -5.21 6.71 -6.52
C THR A 147 -6.55 7.16 -5.95
N LEU A 148 -6.59 8.36 -5.38
CA LEU A 148 -7.79 8.87 -4.71
C LEU A 148 -8.72 9.57 -5.71
N GLY A 149 -9.46 8.76 -6.47
CA GLY A 149 -10.41 9.22 -7.49
C GLY A 149 -11.82 9.52 -6.94
N PRO A 150 -12.67 10.29 -7.67
CA PRO A 150 -12.33 11.05 -8.87
C PRO A 150 -11.38 12.21 -8.53
N ILE A 151 -10.50 12.58 -9.48
CA ILE A 151 -9.53 13.66 -9.27
C ILE A 151 -10.29 14.98 -9.02
N PRO A 152 -10.12 15.64 -7.86
CA PRO A 152 -10.83 16.88 -7.56
C PRO A 152 -10.30 18.06 -8.38
N THR A 153 -11.20 18.99 -8.70
CA THR A 153 -10.86 20.33 -9.18
C THR A 153 -10.93 21.30 -8.00
N ALA A 154 -9.91 22.15 -7.80
CA ALA A 154 -9.97 23.18 -6.77
C ALA A 154 -10.99 24.27 -7.13
N ASP A 155 -11.67 24.83 -6.13
CA ASP A 155 -12.60 25.94 -6.33
C ASP A 155 -11.89 27.24 -6.76
N ALA A 156 -12.66 28.30 -7.04
CA ALA A 156 -12.11 29.60 -7.43
C ALA A 156 -11.26 30.30 -6.35
N ASN A 157 -11.18 29.74 -5.14
CA ASN A 157 -10.37 30.22 -4.01
C ASN A 157 -9.22 29.26 -3.66
N GLY A 158 -9.01 28.18 -4.43
CA GLY A 158 -7.95 27.20 -4.19
C GLY A 158 -8.28 26.14 -3.13
N ASN A 159 -9.56 25.82 -2.90
CA ASN A 159 -9.99 24.80 -1.93
C ASN A 159 -10.45 23.50 -2.60
N ILE A 160 -10.22 22.37 -1.94
CA ILE A 160 -10.95 21.12 -2.18
C ILE A 160 -11.61 20.62 -0.89
N ASN A 161 -12.79 20.04 -1.05
CA ASN A 161 -13.42 19.18 -0.04
C ASN A 161 -13.76 17.87 -0.75
N PHE A 162 -12.97 16.84 -0.47
CA PHE A 162 -13.04 15.55 -1.14
C PHE A 162 -13.47 14.47 -0.15
N THR A 163 -14.43 13.63 -0.54
CA THR A 163 -14.85 12.45 0.20
C THR A 163 -15.02 11.31 -0.79
N MET A 164 -14.38 10.16 -0.52
CA MET A 164 -14.62 8.93 -1.25
C MET A 164 -14.48 7.71 -0.34
N THR A 165 -15.26 6.66 -0.62
CA THR A 165 -15.13 5.35 0.00
C THR A 165 -14.66 4.34 -1.04
N TYR A 166 -13.71 3.50 -0.65
CA TYR A 166 -13.09 2.46 -1.47
C TYR A 166 -13.29 1.10 -0.81
N GLU A 167 -13.55 0.09 -1.62
CA GLU A 167 -13.59 -1.32 -1.24
C GLU A 167 -12.40 -2.09 -1.81
N TYR A 168 -12.32 -3.39 -1.50
CA TYR A 168 -11.26 -4.28 -2.00
C TYR A 168 -11.12 -4.25 -3.54
N GLU A 169 -12.24 -4.14 -4.27
CA GLU A 169 -12.27 -4.11 -5.74
C GLU A 169 -11.71 -2.80 -6.33
N ASP A 170 -11.67 -1.71 -5.56
CA ASP A 170 -11.12 -0.41 -5.98
C ASP A 170 -9.59 -0.32 -5.85
N GLY A 171 -8.91 -1.44 -5.58
CA GLY A 171 -7.45 -1.52 -5.40
C GLY A 171 -6.99 -1.48 -3.94
N ILE A 172 -7.88 -1.71 -2.97
CA ILE A 172 -7.48 -1.90 -1.57
C ILE A 172 -6.94 -3.32 -1.37
N ASP A 173 -5.65 -3.45 -1.67
CA ASP A 173 -4.88 -4.68 -1.57
C ASP A 173 -4.26 -4.89 -0.17
N SER A 174 -3.34 -5.86 -0.05
CA SER A 174 -2.62 -6.11 1.19
C SER A 174 -1.66 -4.98 1.58
N ASP A 175 -1.23 -4.14 0.64
CA ASP A 175 -0.03 -3.32 0.73
C ASP A 175 -0.33 -1.87 1.10
N ILE A 176 -1.55 -1.40 0.85
CA ILE A 176 -2.08 -0.19 1.50
C ILE A 176 -2.03 -0.29 3.04
N THR A 177 -2.07 -1.51 3.60
CA THR A 177 -1.94 -1.74 5.05
C THR A 177 -0.51 -2.14 5.47
N PRO A 178 -0.04 -1.72 6.66
CA PRO A 178 -0.70 -0.83 7.62
C PRO A 178 -0.72 0.63 7.16
N LEU A 179 -1.87 1.30 7.30
CA LEU A 179 -2.06 2.69 6.86
C LEU A 179 -1.10 3.66 7.55
N GLN A 180 -0.76 3.45 8.83
CA GLN A 180 0.17 4.36 9.54
C GLN A 180 1.65 4.29 9.09
N ASN A 181 1.94 3.47 8.07
CA ASN A 181 3.25 3.44 7.41
C ASN A 181 3.17 4.13 6.02
N ARG A 182 2.12 4.92 5.75
CA ARG A 182 1.82 5.55 4.45
C ARG A 182 1.75 7.07 4.57
N ALA A 183 1.84 7.76 3.44
CA ALA A 183 1.60 9.19 3.34
C ALA A 183 0.55 9.47 2.25
N ILE A 184 -0.16 10.59 2.37
CA ILE A 184 -0.96 11.13 1.27
C ILE A 184 -0.15 12.25 0.62
N VAL A 185 -0.09 12.26 -0.71
CA VAL A 185 0.52 13.32 -1.50
C VAL A 185 -0.58 13.96 -2.37
N LEU A 186 -0.64 15.28 -2.37
CA LEU A 186 -1.46 16.09 -3.28
C LEU A 186 -0.53 16.69 -4.34
N HIS A 187 -0.98 16.77 -5.59
CA HIS A 187 -0.18 17.20 -6.73
C HIS A 187 -0.84 18.34 -7.52
N GLY A 188 -0.04 19.01 -8.35
CA GLY A 188 -0.50 19.96 -9.35
C GLY A 188 -0.30 21.43 -8.99
N MET A 189 0.62 22.09 -9.68
CA MET A 189 0.79 23.55 -9.72
C MET A 189 1.45 23.97 -11.04
N THR A 190 1.30 25.23 -11.40
CA THR A 190 1.96 25.86 -12.55
C THR A 190 3.41 26.20 -12.23
N VAL A 191 4.33 25.74 -13.09
CA VAL A 191 5.75 26.12 -13.11
C VAL A 191 6.05 26.78 -14.46
N ASP A 192 6.74 27.93 -14.44
CA ASP A 192 7.11 28.74 -15.62
C ASP A 192 5.97 29.04 -16.64
N GLY A 193 4.71 28.96 -16.18
CA GLY A 193 3.51 29.20 -16.98
C GLY A 193 2.84 27.94 -17.58
N GLU A 194 3.34 26.74 -17.29
CA GLU A 194 2.72 25.47 -17.66
C GLU A 194 2.22 24.70 -16.42
N TYR A 195 1.00 24.16 -16.46
CA TYR A 195 0.41 23.45 -15.34
C TYR A 195 0.93 22.01 -15.22
N TRP A 196 1.75 21.75 -14.20
CA TRP A 196 2.36 20.44 -13.97
C TRP A 196 1.53 19.62 -12.96
N ALA A 197 0.45 19.01 -13.44
CA ALA A 197 -0.49 18.19 -12.66
C ALA A 197 0.17 17.07 -11.82
N GLY A 198 1.40 16.65 -12.14
CA GLY A 198 2.16 15.65 -11.39
C GLY A 198 3.07 16.20 -10.28
N LEU A 199 3.39 17.49 -10.26
CA LEU A 199 4.34 18.03 -9.29
C LEU A 199 3.75 17.95 -7.87
N PRO A 200 4.43 17.35 -6.87
CA PRO A 200 3.94 17.32 -5.49
C PRO A 200 3.77 18.75 -4.94
N VAL A 201 2.62 19.05 -4.36
CA VAL A 201 2.32 20.37 -3.74
C VAL A 201 2.05 20.29 -2.25
N ALA A 202 1.62 19.13 -1.75
CA ALA A 202 1.54 18.88 -0.31
C ALA A 202 1.72 17.41 0.03
N CYS A 203 2.17 17.14 1.25
CA CYS A 203 2.29 15.79 1.78
C CYS A 203 1.98 15.77 3.29
N GLY A 204 1.44 14.64 3.76
CA GLY A 204 1.38 14.33 5.19
C GLY A 204 1.39 12.83 5.45
N GLN A 205 2.08 12.38 6.50
CA GLN A 205 1.99 11.00 6.97
C GLN A 205 0.60 10.70 7.56
N ILE A 206 0.12 9.48 7.34
CA ILE A 206 -1.10 8.97 7.95
C ILE A 206 -0.78 8.53 9.39
N MET A 207 -1.43 9.17 10.36
CA MET A 207 -1.22 8.91 11.79
C MET A 207 -2.46 8.24 12.40
N PRO A 208 -2.34 7.27 13.32
CA PRO A 208 -3.49 6.73 14.03
C PRO A 208 -4.13 7.84 14.88
N SER A 209 -5.42 8.10 14.66
CA SER A 209 -6.15 9.07 15.46
C SER A 209 -6.14 8.60 16.91
N GLN A 210 -5.72 9.48 17.83
CA GLN A 210 -5.66 9.18 19.25
C GLN A 210 -7.08 9.18 19.80
N GLY A 211 -7.74 8.01 19.71
CA GLY A 211 -9.12 7.84 20.14
C GLY A 211 -9.35 8.36 21.56
N SER A 212 -10.41 9.16 21.72
CA SER A 212 -10.87 9.65 23.02
C SER A 212 -11.08 8.46 23.97
N LYS A 213 -10.33 8.46 25.08
CA LYS A 213 -10.36 7.43 26.12
C LYS A 213 -11.61 7.54 27.00
#